data_AF-A0AA39IWP7-F1
#
_entry.id   AF-A0AA39IWP7-F1
#
_cell.length_a   1.000
_cell.length_b   1.000
_cell.length_c   1.000
_cell.angle_alpha   90.00
_cell.angle_beta   90.00
_cell.angle_gamma   90.00
#
_symmetry.space_group_name_H-M   'P 1'
#
loop_
_entity.id
_entity.type
_entity.pdbx_description
1 polymer ?
#
loop_
_entity_poly.entity_id
_entity_poly.type
_entity_poly.pdbx_seq_one_letter_code
_entity_poly.pdbx_strand_id
1 'polypeptide(L)'
;LNSTLGTSYTLDDPSLSALLEDCIADNYDFGMAYGCLRRTWYIHDWSAIRDALHRFEEEDRERRQKAFVGNRIQVFDEVDLPPRHVWDLYSNRVVPWWTQIYQPQPISHAWVDVKDRVDVWTPINGYKWPVPIPKDTSLDLVRIEMLNINLGAECMWLDVLCLRQVGGPGEDMHAEEWKLDVPTIGHLYHGADVVIYLGGLGRPLRLKDGDLDSDRCWFRRAWTVQEVGDSRVIAGDTLDGPM
;
A
#
# COMPACT_ATOMS: atom_id res chain seq x y z
N LEU A 1 23.73 4.35 -8.93
CA LEU A 1 22.41 4.08 -9.53
C LEU A 1 22.35 2.64 -10.06
N ASN A 2 23.09 2.28 -11.10
CA ASN A 2 23.16 0.92 -11.66
C ASN A 2 23.34 -0.21 -10.63
N SER A 3 24.25 -0.06 -9.66
CA SER A 3 24.43 -1.02 -8.56
C SER A 3 23.19 -1.16 -7.65
N THR A 4 22.40 -0.10 -7.49
CA THR A 4 21.18 -0.09 -6.66
C THR A 4 19.98 -0.64 -7.43
N LEU A 5 19.92 -0.37 -8.74
CA LEU A 5 18.81 -0.80 -9.60
C LEU A 5 19.06 -2.19 -10.24
N GLY A 6 20.24 -2.78 -10.08
CA GLY A 6 20.62 -4.03 -10.75
C GLY A 6 20.76 -3.90 -12.27
N THR A 7 21.08 -2.70 -12.77
CA THR A 7 21.17 -2.41 -14.21
C THR A 7 22.61 -2.12 -14.66
N SER A 8 22.85 -2.10 -15.97
CA SER A 8 24.15 -1.75 -16.57
C SER A 8 24.06 -0.55 -17.54
N TYR A 9 22.92 0.14 -17.57
CA TYR A 9 22.62 1.18 -18.56
C TYR A 9 23.38 2.48 -18.30
N THR A 10 23.74 3.20 -19.36
CA THR A 10 24.32 4.55 -19.27
C THR A 10 23.24 5.60 -19.57
N LEU A 11 23.44 6.82 -19.10
CA LEU A 11 22.56 7.95 -19.40
C LEU A 11 22.68 8.44 -20.85
N ASP A 12 23.54 7.81 -21.66
CA ASP A 12 23.71 8.12 -23.08
C ASP A 12 22.53 7.61 -23.93
N ASP A 13 21.62 6.81 -23.35
CA ASP A 13 20.36 6.41 -23.97
C ASP A 13 19.34 7.57 -23.88
N PRO A 14 18.93 8.17 -25.02
CA PRO A 14 17.98 9.28 -25.02
C PRO A 14 16.61 8.91 -24.43
N SER A 15 16.18 7.65 -24.55
CA SER A 15 14.90 7.17 -24.03
C SER A 15 14.93 7.14 -22.50
N LEU A 16 16.03 6.69 -21.91
CA LEU A 16 16.23 6.70 -20.47
C LEU A 16 16.32 8.14 -19.93
N SER A 17 17.04 9.03 -20.61
CA SER A 17 17.13 10.45 -20.21
C SER A 17 15.75 11.10 -20.21
N ALA A 18 14.98 10.94 -21.29
CA ALA A 18 13.64 11.52 -21.40
C ALA A 18 12.68 10.97 -20.34
N LEU A 19 12.75 9.68 -20.00
CA LEU A 19 11.95 9.07 -18.94
C LEU A 19 12.28 9.66 -17.55
N LEU A 20 13.57 9.90 -17.26
CA LEU A 20 13.99 10.52 -16.02
C LEU A 20 13.61 12.01 -15.98
N GLU A 21 13.63 12.70 -17.11
CA GLU A 21 13.13 14.08 -17.24
C GLU A 21 11.63 14.17 -16.94
N ASP A 22 10.81 13.20 -17.38
CA ASP A 22 9.39 13.14 -17.00
C ASP A 22 9.23 12.99 -15.48
N CYS A 23 10.00 12.11 -14.84
CA CYS A 23 9.97 11.94 -13.39
C CYS A 23 10.30 13.25 -12.65
N ILE A 24 11.25 14.02 -13.18
CA ILE A 24 11.61 15.34 -12.63
C ILE A 24 10.47 16.34 -12.85
N ALA A 25 9.85 16.35 -14.03
CA ALA A 25 8.72 17.22 -14.34
C ALA A 25 7.51 16.94 -13.42
N ASP A 26 7.29 15.67 -13.08
CA ASP A 26 6.27 15.22 -12.12
C ASP A 26 6.68 15.43 -10.65
N ASN A 27 7.85 16.03 -10.41
CA ASN A 27 8.41 16.32 -9.09
C ASN A 27 8.58 15.05 -8.23
N TYR A 28 8.93 13.93 -8.86
CA TYR A 28 9.22 12.69 -8.16
C TYR A 28 10.56 12.77 -7.44
N ASP A 29 10.54 12.39 -6.16
CA ASP A 29 11.79 12.05 -5.48
C ASP A 29 12.33 10.70 -6.00
N PHE A 30 13.56 10.38 -5.62
CA PHE A 30 14.21 9.14 -6.05
C PHE A 30 13.39 7.89 -5.71
N GLY A 31 12.77 7.84 -4.53
CA GLY A 31 11.97 6.69 -4.11
C GLY A 31 10.75 6.51 -4.99
N MET A 32 10.04 7.59 -5.31
CA MET A 32 8.85 7.55 -6.14
C MET A 32 9.21 7.10 -7.56
N ALA A 33 10.25 7.70 -8.15
CA ALA A 33 10.74 7.29 -9.47
C ALA A 33 11.18 5.82 -9.49
N TYR A 34 11.93 5.38 -8.48
CA TYR A 34 12.33 3.97 -8.33
C TYR A 34 11.12 3.04 -8.27
N GLY A 35 10.16 3.33 -7.40
CA GLY A 35 8.99 2.47 -7.17
C GLY A 35 8.09 2.36 -8.41
N CYS A 36 7.85 3.50 -9.10
CA CYS A 36 7.01 3.55 -10.30
C CYS A 36 7.65 2.87 -11.52
N LEU A 37 8.98 2.91 -11.63
CA LEU A 37 9.70 2.31 -12.77
C LEU A 37 10.06 0.83 -12.54
N ARG A 38 9.87 0.30 -11.34
CA ARG A 38 10.33 -1.05 -10.99
C ARG A 38 9.73 -2.16 -11.85
N ARG A 39 8.44 -2.06 -12.21
CA ARG A 39 7.77 -3.00 -13.13
C ARG A 39 8.41 -3.03 -14.52
N THR A 40 8.98 -1.92 -14.97
CA THR A 40 9.44 -1.77 -16.35
C THR A 40 10.87 -2.23 -16.56
N TRP A 41 11.62 -2.55 -15.51
CA TRP A 41 13.01 -3.02 -15.63
C TRP A 41 13.15 -4.37 -16.35
N TYR A 42 12.08 -5.15 -16.40
CA TYR A 42 12.02 -6.38 -17.18
C TYR A 42 11.73 -6.14 -18.68
N ILE A 43 11.41 -4.90 -19.06
CA ILE A 43 11.24 -4.48 -20.45
C ILE A 43 12.62 -4.14 -21.00
N HIS A 44 13.09 -4.91 -21.98
CA HIS A 44 14.42 -4.72 -22.58
C HIS A 44 14.51 -3.51 -23.50
N ASP A 45 13.38 -3.01 -24.00
CA ASP A 45 13.29 -1.85 -24.88
C ASP A 45 12.82 -0.60 -24.12
N TRP A 46 13.74 0.27 -23.76
CA TRP A 46 13.45 1.52 -23.04
C TRP A 46 12.61 2.50 -23.85
N SER A 47 12.66 2.44 -25.18
CA SER A 47 11.82 3.29 -26.02
C SER A 47 10.33 2.97 -25.87
N ALA A 48 10.01 1.72 -25.53
CA ALA A 48 8.64 1.25 -25.31
C ALA A 48 8.14 1.44 -23.87
N ILE A 49 9.00 1.84 -22.92
CA ILE A 49 8.62 1.92 -21.50
C ILE A 49 7.61 3.04 -21.25
N ARG A 50 7.79 4.21 -21.86
CA ARG A 50 6.85 5.33 -21.73
C ARG A 50 5.45 4.94 -22.19
N ASP A 51 5.36 4.34 -23.38
CA ASP A 51 4.10 3.85 -23.93
C ASP A 51 3.48 2.74 -23.08
N ALA A 52 4.32 1.86 -22.49
CA ALA A 52 3.86 0.82 -21.60
C ALA A 52 3.27 1.38 -20.29
N LEU A 53 3.92 2.36 -19.67
CA LEU A 53 3.42 3.02 -18.46
C LEU A 53 2.08 3.73 -18.72
N HIS A 54 2.00 4.50 -19.81
CA HIS A 54 0.74 5.14 -20.20
C HIS A 54 -0.38 4.12 -20.44
N ARG A 55 -0.08 3.00 -21.10
CA ARG A 55 -1.07 1.93 -21.29
C ARG A 55 -1.53 1.33 -19.97
N PHE A 56 -0.63 1.06 -19.02
CA PHE A 56 -1.00 0.50 -17.71
C PHE A 56 -1.87 1.46 -16.90
N GLU A 57 -1.53 2.75 -16.90
CA GLU A 57 -2.35 3.79 -16.27
C GLU A 57 -3.74 3.88 -16.92
N GLU A 58 -3.83 3.82 -18.25
CA GLU A 58 -5.10 3.83 -18.97
C GLU A 58 -5.97 2.62 -18.62
N GLU A 59 -5.39 1.41 -18.65
CA GLU A 59 -6.09 0.18 -18.28
C GLU A 59 -6.64 0.25 -16.85
N ASP A 60 -5.85 0.77 -15.92
CA ASP A 60 -6.22 0.97 -14.52
C ASP A 60 -7.39 1.96 -14.36
N ARG A 61 -7.35 3.05 -15.13
CA ARG A 61 -8.42 4.05 -15.20
C ARG A 61 -9.70 3.46 -15.79
N GLU A 62 -9.61 2.73 -16.89
CA GLU A 62 -10.74 2.07 -17.53
C GLU A 62 -11.41 1.06 -16.59
N ARG A 63 -10.64 0.24 -15.86
CA ARG A 63 -11.18 -0.71 -14.87
C ARG A 63 -12.03 0.00 -13.83
N ARG A 64 -11.51 1.10 -13.25
CA ARG A 64 -12.22 1.90 -12.23
C ARG A 64 -13.48 2.56 -12.77
N GLN A 65 -13.45 3.04 -14.02
CA GLN A 65 -14.64 3.59 -14.66
C GLN A 65 -15.71 2.53 -14.91
N LYS A 66 -15.30 1.34 -15.40
CA LYS A 66 -16.19 0.22 -15.69
C LYS A 66 -16.76 -0.45 -14.45
N ALA A 67 -16.09 -0.33 -13.30
CA ALA A 67 -16.56 -0.85 -12.02
C ALA A 67 -17.92 -0.24 -11.60
N PHE A 68 -18.25 0.96 -12.06
CA PHE A 68 -19.56 1.57 -11.86
C PHE A 68 -20.51 1.26 -13.03
N VAL A 69 -21.58 0.53 -12.74
CA VAL A 69 -22.71 0.34 -13.66
C VAL A 69 -23.93 1.08 -13.10
N GLY A 70 -24.12 2.33 -13.55
CA GLY A 70 -25.07 3.26 -12.96
C GLY A 70 -24.63 3.64 -11.54
N ASN A 71 -25.46 3.34 -10.53
CA ASN A 71 -25.17 3.61 -9.11
C ASN A 71 -24.72 2.34 -8.35
N ARG A 72 -24.28 1.29 -9.06
CA ARG A 72 -23.86 0.02 -8.46
C ARG A 72 -22.42 -0.29 -8.82
N ILE A 73 -21.69 -0.86 -7.87
CA ILE A 73 -20.36 -1.44 -8.10
C ILE A 73 -20.56 -2.87 -8.61
N GLN A 74 -19.99 -3.20 -9.77
CA GLN A 74 -19.93 -4.55 -10.31
C GLN A 74 -18.46 -4.96 -10.43
N VAL A 75 -17.97 -5.64 -9.41
CA VAL A 75 -16.60 -6.15 -9.27
C VAL A 75 -16.73 -7.53 -8.64
N PHE A 76 -16.07 -8.55 -9.19
CA PHE A 76 -16.16 -9.91 -8.68
C PHE A 76 -14.95 -10.30 -7.81
N ASP A 77 -13.78 -9.72 -8.06
CA ASP A 77 -12.58 -9.93 -7.23
C ASP A 77 -11.52 -8.80 -7.39
N GLU A 78 -10.36 -8.99 -6.75
CA GLU A 78 -9.20 -8.09 -6.82
C GLU A 78 -8.49 -8.07 -8.19
N VAL A 79 -8.71 -9.08 -9.03
CA VAL A 79 -8.18 -9.09 -10.40
C VAL A 79 -8.99 -8.12 -11.26
N ASP A 80 -10.30 -8.08 -11.04
CA ASP A 80 -11.20 -7.11 -11.68
C ASP A 80 -10.93 -5.68 -11.21
N LEU A 81 -10.68 -5.50 -9.89
CA LEU A 81 -10.39 -4.20 -9.31
C LEU A 81 -9.26 -4.26 -8.26
N PRO A 82 -8.01 -4.11 -8.70
CA PRO A 82 -6.86 -4.07 -7.81
C PRO A 82 -6.84 -2.79 -6.96
N PRO A 83 -6.03 -2.74 -5.88
CA PRO A 83 -5.96 -1.55 -5.04
C PRO A 83 -5.46 -0.36 -5.85
N ARG A 84 -5.84 0.87 -5.47
CA ARG A 84 -5.35 2.08 -6.17
C ARG A 84 -3.88 2.34 -5.93
N HIS A 85 -3.46 2.16 -4.69
CA HIS A 85 -2.08 2.35 -4.30
C HIS A 85 -1.60 1.16 -3.48
N VAL A 86 -0.30 0.98 -3.49
CA VAL A 86 0.40 -0.03 -2.70
C VAL A 86 1.65 0.59 -2.11
N TRP A 87 2.05 0.11 -0.94
CA TRP A 87 3.29 0.50 -0.30
C TRP A 87 4.44 -0.38 -0.78
N ASP A 88 5.31 0.17 -1.61
CA ASP A 88 6.53 -0.50 -2.04
C ASP A 88 7.58 -0.44 -0.92
N LEU A 89 7.92 -1.61 -0.36
CA LEU A 89 8.82 -1.69 0.79
C LEU A 89 10.25 -1.30 0.42
N TYR A 90 10.67 -1.44 -0.84
CA TYR A 90 12.03 -1.08 -1.25
C TYR A 90 12.22 0.44 -1.40
N SER A 91 11.33 1.12 -2.13
CA SER A 91 11.36 2.59 -2.22
C SER A 91 10.88 3.29 -0.95
N ASN A 92 10.14 2.60 -0.08
CA ASN A 92 9.38 3.20 1.00
C ASN A 92 8.42 4.29 0.49
N ARG A 93 7.70 4.01 -0.60
CA ARG A 93 6.72 4.91 -1.19
C ARG A 93 5.40 4.20 -1.46
N VAL A 94 4.32 4.95 -1.31
CA VAL A 94 3.01 4.58 -1.81
C VAL A 94 2.97 4.94 -3.29
N VAL A 95 2.87 3.93 -4.13
CA VAL A 95 2.91 4.03 -5.59
C VAL A 95 1.60 3.52 -6.17
N PRO A 96 1.19 3.95 -7.39
CA PRO A 96 0.01 3.40 -8.04
C PRO A 96 0.18 1.90 -8.31
N TRP A 97 -0.84 1.09 -8.04
CA TRP A 97 -0.74 -0.37 -8.24
C TRP A 97 -0.35 -0.77 -9.65
N TRP A 98 -0.81 -0.04 -10.67
CA TRP A 98 -0.50 -0.32 -12.07
C TRP A 98 0.99 -0.24 -12.39
N THR A 99 1.80 0.34 -11.51
CA THR A 99 3.27 0.33 -11.58
C THR A 99 3.92 -0.91 -10.99
N GLN A 100 3.15 -1.85 -10.42
CA GLN A 100 3.64 -3.07 -9.78
C GLN A 100 3.21 -4.33 -10.55
N ILE A 101 3.95 -5.42 -10.34
CA ILE A 101 3.74 -6.71 -11.02
C ILE A 101 2.95 -7.68 -10.14
N TYR A 102 3.27 -7.70 -8.84
CA TYR A 102 2.75 -8.68 -7.89
C TYR A 102 1.62 -8.09 -7.06
N GLN A 103 0.69 -8.96 -6.64
CA GLN A 103 -0.33 -8.58 -5.69
C GLN A 103 0.33 -8.18 -4.36
N PRO A 104 -0.14 -7.08 -3.73
CA PRO A 104 0.43 -6.64 -2.48
C PRO A 104 -0.02 -7.56 -1.34
N GLN A 105 0.86 -7.80 -0.39
CA GLN A 105 0.48 -8.50 0.83
C GLN A 105 -0.26 -7.55 1.79
N PRO A 106 -1.50 -7.84 2.22
CA PRO A 106 -2.24 -6.93 3.06
C PRO A 106 -1.82 -7.01 4.54
N ILE A 107 -1.82 -5.85 5.19
CA ILE A 107 -1.62 -5.69 6.63
C ILE A 107 -2.97 -5.31 7.25
N SER A 108 -3.42 -6.12 8.20
CA SER A 108 -4.55 -5.79 9.06
C SER A 108 -4.06 -5.43 10.47
N HIS A 109 -4.76 -4.54 11.15
CA HIS A 109 -4.39 -4.14 12.50
C HIS A 109 -5.58 -3.71 13.34
N ALA A 110 -5.45 -3.87 14.66
CA ALA A 110 -6.45 -3.35 15.59
C ALA A 110 -6.50 -1.81 15.57
N TRP A 111 -7.64 -1.27 15.97
CA TRP A 111 -7.82 0.17 16.10
C TRP A 111 -7.34 0.62 17.48
N VAL A 112 -6.56 1.70 17.52
CA VAL A 112 -6.18 2.34 18.80
C VAL A 112 -7.10 3.54 19.11
N ASP A 113 -7.14 4.05 20.33
CA ASP A 113 -7.97 5.23 20.65
C ASP A 113 -7.53 6.46 19.83
N VAL A 114 -8.44 7.35 19.45
CA VAL A 114 -8.09 8.65 18.83
C VAL A 114 -7.09 9.42 19.70
N LYS A 115 -7.23 9.39 21.03
CA LYS A 115 -6.29 10.06 21.95
C LYS A 115 -4.88 9.43 21.94
N ASP A 116 -4.77 8.19 21.48
CA ASP A 116 -3.54 7.40 21.41
C ASP A 116 -3.00 7.33 19.97
N ARG A 117 -3.64 8.03 19.02
CA ARG A 117 -3.18 8.20 17.62
C ARG A 117 -2.50 9.53 17.42
N VAL A 118 -1.69 9.59 16.37
CA VAL A 118 -1.14 10.80 15.79
C VAL A 118 -1.26 10.72 14.28
N ASP A 119 -1.65 11.84 13.68
CA ASP A 119 -1.76 12.02 12.24
C ASP A 119 -0.40 12.48 11.70
N VAL A 120 0.32 11.57 11.05
CA VAL A 120 1.70 11.82 10.59
C VAL A 120 1.71 12.22 9.12
N TRP A 121 2.31 13.37 8.83
CA TRP A 121 2.65 13.77 7.47
C TRP A 121 3.98 13.14 7.08
N THR A 122 3.98 12.31 6.04
CA THR A 122 5.12 11.48 5.68
C THR A 122 5.46 11.58 4.19
N PRO A 123 6.75 11.52 3.82
CA PRO A 123 7.12 11.43 2.41
C PRO A 123 6.71 10.09 1.79
N ILE A 124 6.35 9.08 2.59
CA ILE A 124 5.92 7.76 2.11
C ILE A 124 4.75 7.89 1.11
N ASN A 125 3.74 8.70 1.42
CA ASN A 125 2.63 8.98 0.50
C ASN A 125 2.77 10.33 -0.23
N GLY A 126 3.99 10.88 -0.29
CA GLY A 126 4.28 12.17 -0.91
C GLY A 126 3.59 13.35 -0.22
N TYR A 127 3.34 13.26 1.10
CA TYR A 127 2.62 14.28 1.87
C TYR A 127 1.22 14.60 1.31
N LYS A 128 0.57 13.64 0.66
CA LYS A 128 -0.77 13.83 0.06
C LYS A 128 -1.92 13.72 1.06
N TRP A 129 -1.72 13.00 2.17
CA TRP A 129 -2.69 12.91 3.26
C TRP A 129 -1.98 12.57 4.58
N PRO A 130 -2.56 12.92 5.75
CA PRO A 130 -2.03 12.46 7.03
C PRO A 130 -2.26 10.96 7.20
N VAL A 131 -1.32 10.28 7.88
CA VAL A 131 -1.38 8.84 8.15
C VAL A 131 -1.65 8.63 9.64
N PRO A 132 -2.84 8.17 10.03
CA PRO A 132 -3.17 7.95 11.44
C PRO A 132 -2.50 6.68 11.96
N ILE A 133 -1.53 6.83 12.87
CA ILE A 133 -0.82 5.71 13.50
C ILE A 133 -0.81 5.84 15.02
N PRO A 134 -0.56 4.75 15.78
CA PRO A 134 -0.35 4.86 17.21
C PRO A 134 0.84 5.78 17.57
N LYS A 135 0.72 6.57 18.63
CA LYS A 135 1.76 7.53 19.08
C LYS A 135 3.11 6.91 19.41
N ASP A 136 3.10 5.63 19.79
CA ASP A 136 4.23 4.81 20.18
C ASP A 136 4.75 3.91 19.04
N THR A 137 4.25 4.12 17.81
CA THR A 137 4.65 3.36 16.60
C THR A 137 5.50 4.23 15.66
N SER A 138 6.33 3.57 14.84
CA SER A 138 7.01 4.17 13.70
C SER A 138 6.77 3.36 12.43
N LEU A 139 6.41 4.02 11.33
CA LEU A 139 6.26 3.38 10.01
C LEU A 139 7.57 2.77 9.51
N ASP A 140 8.72 3.32 9.90
CA ASP A 140 10.03 2.75 9.54
C ASP A 140 10.27 1.42 10.27
N LEU A 141 9.83 1.30 11.53
CA LEU A 141 9.92 0.04 12.28
C LEU A 141 8.97 -1.01 11.71
N VAL A 142 7.73 -0.61 11.37
CA VAL A 142 6.79 -1.48 10.65
C VAL A 142 7.42 -1.98 9.37
N ARG A 143 8.00 -1.09 8.56
CA ARG A 143 8.70 -1.47 7.31
C ARG A 143 9.83 -2.48 7.56
N ILE A 144 10.68 -2.23 8.56
CA ILE A 144 11.78 -3.14 8.90
C ILE A 144 11.24 -4.51 9.30
N GLU A 145 10.18 -4.55 10.11
CA GLU A 145 9.52 -5.78 10.49
C GLU A 145 8.96 -6.51 9.26
N MET A 146 8.26 -5.80 8.36
CA MET A 146 7.74 -6.39 7.13
C MET A 146 8.85 -6.95 6.22
N LEU A 147 9.98 -6.25 6.11
CA LEU A 147 11.15 -6.71 5.38
C LEU A 147 11.83 -7.94 6.03
N ASN A 148 11.68 -8.14 7.34
CA ASN A 148 12.25 -9.27 8.07
C ASN A 148 11.33 -10.50 8.12
N ILE A 149 10.02 -10.28 8.26
CA ILE A 149 9.00 -11.34 8.14
C ILE A 149 9.00 -11.93 6.72
N ASN A 150 9.45 -11.13 5.76
CA ASN A 150 9.22 -11.24 4.34
C ASN A 150 9.09 -12.68 3.80
N LEU A 151 7.85 -13.05 3.48
CA LEU A 151 7.43 -14.26 2.75
C LEU A 151 7.70 -14.15 1.23
N GLY A 152 8.53 -13.20 0.78
CA GLY A 152 8.80 -12.88 -0.62
C GLY A 152 7.99 -11.70 -1.19
N ALA A 153 7.19 -11.00 -0.37
CA ALA A 153 6.43 -9.83 -0.76
C ALA A 153 7.31 -8.56 -0.84
N GLU A 154 7.26 -7.88 -1.98
CA GLU A 154 7.98 -6.62 -2.21
C GLU A 154 7.10 -5.39 -2.00
N CYS A 155 5.78 -5.58 -2.17
CA CYS A 155 4.77 -4.56 -1.95
C CYS A 155 3.76 -5.05 -0.92
N MET A 156 3.30 -4.12 -0.11
CA MET A 156 2.26 -4.37 0.87
C MET A 156 1.10 -3.41 0.70
N TRP A 157 -0.05 -3.80 1.22
CA TRP A 157 -1.21 -2.95 1.31
C TRP A 157 -1.48 -2.65 2.79
N LEU A 158 -1.49 -1.37 3.13
CA LEU A 158 -1.79 -0.88 4.48
C LEU A 158 -2.81 0.25 4.33
N ASP A 159 -3.99 0.07 4.90
CA ASP A 159 -5.15 0.96 4.73
C ASP A 159 -4.81 2.45 4.96
N VAL A 160 -4.14 2.76 6.08
CA VAL A 160 -3.78 4.13 6.46
C VAL A 160 -2.77 4.77 5.51
N LEU A 161 -2.00 3.97 4.76
CA LEU A 161 -1.06 4.44 3.75
C LEU A 161 -1.63 4.45 2.34
N CYS A 162 -2.34 3.39 1.95
CA CYS A 162 -2.72 3.10 0.57
C CYS A 162 -4.08 3.68 0.19
N LEU A 163 -4.97 3.89 1.16
CA LEU A 163 -6.15 4.72 0.99
C LEU A 163 -5.82 6.16 1.35
N ARG A 164 -6.31 7.07 0.52
CA ARG A 164 -6.34 8.49 0.87
C ARG A 164 -7.15 8.66 2.15
N GLN A 165 -6.61 9.46 3.08
CA GLN A 165 -7.23 9.75 4.36
C GLN A 165 -7.77 11.18 4.39
N VAL A 166 -8.74 11.41 5.29
CA VAL A 166 -9.28 12.74 5.60
C VAL A 166 -8.18 13.64 6.20
N GLY A 167 -8.20 14.92 5.85
CA GLY A 167 -7.28 15.96 6.32
C GLY A 167 -6.17 16.30 5.32
N GLY A 168 -6.28 15.82 4.07
CA GLY A 168 -5.29 15.98 3.01
C GLY A 168 -5.64 17.05 1.97
N PRO A 169 -4.68 17.51 1.14
CA PRO A 169 -5.00 18.14 -0.14
C PRO A 169 -5.87 17.23 -1.02
N GLY A 170 -6.90 17.79 -1.66
CA GLY A 170 -7.75 17.05 -2.60
C GLY A 170 -8.81 16.18 -1.92
N GLU A 171 -9.50 16.71 -0.90
CA GLU A 171 -10.64 16.06 -0.23
C GLU A 171 -11.79 15.69 -1.18
N ASP A 172 -11.94 16.42 -2.28
CA ASP A 172 -12.86 16.07 -3.36
C ASP A 172 -12.48 14.73 -4.01
N MET A 173 -11.20 14.54 -4.34
CA MET A 173 -10.69 13.26 -4.85
C MET A 173 -10.86 12.15 -3.83
N HIS A 174 -10.62 12.42 -2.55
CA HIS A 174 -10.83 11.47 -1.47
C HIS A 174 -12.26 10.91 -1.45
N ALA A 175 -13.26 11.78 -1.50
CA ALA A 175 -14.66 11.38 -1.53
C ALA A 175 -15.00 10.52 -2.77
N GLU A 176 -14.45 10.85 -3.94
CA GLU A 176 -14.66 10.08 -5.16
C GLU A 176 -13.95 8.72 -5.14
N GLU A 177 -12.68 8.67 -4.70
CA GLU A 177 -11.92 7.42 -4.56
C GLU A 177 -12.62 6.48 -3.58
N TRP A 178 -13.10 6.99 -2.44
CA TRP A 178 -13.77 6.20 -1.40
C TRP A 178 -15.09 5.58 -1.84
N LYS A 179 -15.81 6.16 -2.80
CA LYS A 179 -17.05 5.54 -3.33
C LYS A 179 -16.78 4.15 -3.90
N LEU A 180 -15.57 3.91 -4.41
CA LEU A 180 -15.17 2.65 -5.02
C LEU A 180 -14.26 1.83 -4.12
N ASP A 181 -13.21 2.45 -3.59
CA ASP A 181 -12.10 1.74 -2.95
C ASP A 181 -12.50 1.18 -1.57
N VAL A 182 -13.31 1.90 -0.79
CA VAL A 182 -13.74 1.45 0.56
C VAL A 182 -14.69 0.24 0.49
N PRO A 183 -15.73 0.23 -0.35
CA PRO A 183 -16.63 -0.93 -0.47
C PRO A 183 -15.97 -2.19 -1.06
N THR A 184 -14.85 -2.06 -1.78
CA THR A 184 -14.21 -3.16 -2.52
C THR A 184 -12.95 -3.71 -1.84
N ILE A 185 -12.50 -3.07 -0.77
CA ILE A 185 -11.26 -3.38 -0.06
C ILE A 185 -11.15 -4.85 0.40
N GLY A 186 -12.27 -5.48 0.73
CA GLY A 186 -12.30 -6.86 1.25
C GLY A 186 -11.76 -7.87 0.24
N HIS A 187 -11.80 -7.55 -1.05
CA HIS A 187 -11.25 -8.43 -2.10
C HIS A 187 -9.73 -8.58 -1.97
N LEU A 188 -9.01 -7.57 -1.47
CA LEU A 188 -7.55 -7.62 -1.25
C LEU A 188 -7.12 -8.68 -0.24
N TYR A 189 -8.03 -9.02 0.66
CA TYR A 189 -7.78 -9.98 1.71
C TYR A 189 -8.27 -11.38 1.32
N HIS A 190 -9.10 -11.49 0.29
CA HIS A 190 -9.63 -12.78 -0.14
C HIS A 190 -8.50 -13.61 -0.77
N GLY A 191 -8.21 -14.80 -0.23
CA GLY A 191 -7.13 -15.63 -0.77
C GLY A 191 -5.71 -15.20 -0.34
N ALA A 192 -5.56 -14.14 0.45
CA ALA A 192 -4.26 -13.54 0.75
C ALA A 192 -3.63 -14.10 2.04
N ASP A 193 -2.30 -14.03 2.09
CA ASP A 193 -1.51 -14.24 3.32
C ASP A 193 -1.45 -12.93 4.11
N VAL A 194 -2.22 -12.80 5.19
CA VAL A 194 -2.39 -11.49 5.87
C VAL A 194 -1.42 -11.35 7.04
N VAL A 195 -0.77 -10.19 7.15
CA VAL A 195 0.00 -9.84 8.35
C VAL A 195 -0.91 -9.09 9.33
N ILE A 196 -1.00 -9.56 10.57
CA ILE A 196 -1.99 -9.06 11.55
C ILE A 196 -1.31 -8.50 12.80
N TYR A 197 -1.54 -7.22 13.08
CA TYR A 197 -1.20 -6.59 14.37
C TYR A 197 -2.41 -6.54 15.31
N LEU A 198 -2.55 -7.54 16.19
CA LEU A 198 -3.68 -7.63 17.12
C LEU A 198 -3.69 -6.51 18.18
N GLY A 199 -2.53 -5.96 18.55
CA GLY A 199 -2.38 -4.86 19.53
C GLY A 199 -2.49 -3.46 18.93
N GLY A 200 -2.67 -3.35 17.62
CA GLY A 200 -2.60 -2.11 16.84
C GLY A 200 -1.31 -2.01 16.03
N LEU A 201 -1.36 -1.26 14.94
CA LEU A 201 -0.28 -1.18 13.95
C LEU A 201 1.09 -0.94 14.59
N GLY A 202 2.06 -1.82 14.34
CA GLY A 202 3.44 -1.71 14.83
C GLY A 202 3.61 -1.87 16.35
N ARG A 203 2.55 -2.24 17.08
CA ARG A 203 2.61 -2.48 18.53
C ARG A 203 2.89 -3.96 18.81
N PRO A 204 3.60 -4.25 19.91
CA PRO A 204 3.81 -5.63 20.32
C PRO A 204 2.48 -6.31 20.67
N LEU A 205 2.41 -7.61 20.44
CA LEU A 205 1.29 -8.44 20.86
C LEU A 205 1.27 -8.53 22.39
N ARG A 206 0.38 -7.76 23.01
CA ARG A 206 0.15 -7.78 24.46
C ARG A 206 -1.34 -7.89 24.71
N LEU A 207 -1.74 -8.94 25.40
CA LEU A 207 -3.12 -9.15 25.85
C LEU A 207 -3.20 -8.83 27.34
N LYS A 208 -3.98 -7.82 27.70
CA LYS A 208 -4.37 -7.53 29.07
C LYS A 208 -5.81 -7.96 29.30
N ASP A 209 -6.17 -8.12 30.58
CA ASP A 209 -7.54 -8.41 30.97
C ASP A 209 -8.51 -7.33 30.42
N GLY A 210 -9.54 -7.76 29.71
CA GLY A 210 -10.54 -6.91 29.08
C GLY A 210 -10.19 -6.41 27.66
N ASP A 211 -8.98 -6.65 27.14
CA ASP A 211 -8.62 -6.23 25.78
C ASP A 211 -9.48 -6.95 24.72
N LEU A 212 -9.80 -8.23 24.95
CA LEU A 212 -10.68 -9.01 24.06
C LEU A 212 -12.13 -8.50 24.07
N ASP A 213 -12.56 -7.89 25.17
CA ASP A 213 -13.90 -7.32 25.30
C ASP A 213 -14.01 -5.90 24.74
N SER A 214 -12.90 -5.27 24.36
CA SER A 214 -12.91 -3.94 23.76
C SER A 214 -13.56 -3.96 22.37
N ASP A 215 -14.41 -2.99 22.05
CA ASP A 215 -14.94 -2.78 20.68
C ASP A 215 -13.82 -2.47 19.65
N ARG A 216 -12.62 -2.19 20.14
CA ARG A 216 -11.42 -1.93 19.34
C ARG A 216 -10.57 -3.17 19.12
N CYS A 217 -10.85 -4.24 19.87
CA CYS A 217 -10.23 -5.54 19.68
C CYS A 217 -10.40 -5.97 18.24
N TRP A 218 -9.32 -6.47 17.64
CA TRP A 218 -9.34 -6.98 16.28
C TRP A 218 -10.47 -8.02 16.06
N PHE A 219 -10.71 -8.90 17.04
CA PHE A 219 -11.74 -9.95 16.96
C PHE A 219 -13.19 -9.45 17.02
N ARG A 220 -13.43 -8.22 17.50
CA ARG A 220 -14.80 -7.71 17.73
C ARG A 220 -15.29 -6.76 16.64
N ARG A 221 -14.49 -6.53 15.59
CA ARG A 221 -14.86 -5.59 14.54
C ARG A 221 -15.52 -6.32 13.38
N ALA A 222 -16.71 -5.84 13.00
CA ALA A 222 -17.39 -6.37 11.82
C ALA A 222 -16.55 -6.24 10.54
N TRP A 223 -15.66 -5.23 10.49
CA TRP A 223 -14.78 -4.98 9.35
C TRP A 223 -13.67 -6.02 9.21
N THR A 224 -13.09 -6.51 10.33
CA THR A 224 -11.97 -7.47 10.31
C THR A 224 -12.39 -8.87 9.86
N VAL A 225 -13.70 -9.16 9.80
CA VAL A 225 -14.22 -10.40 9.18
C VAL A 225 -13.81 -10.51 7.71
N GLN A 226 -13.64 -9.38 7.03
CA GLN A 226 -13.15 -9.36 5.65
C GLN A 226 -11.63 -9.46 5.56
N GLU A 227 -10.91 -9.25 6.67
CA GLU A 227 -9.44 -9.10 6.70
C GLU A 227 -8.72 -10.36 7.20
N VAL A 228 -9.42 -11.49 7.26
CA VAL A 228 -8.91 -12.73 7.87
C VAL A 228 -7.92 -13.45 6.96
N GLY A 229 -8.03 -13.31 5.64
CA GLY A 229 -7.13 -14.00 4.70
C GLY A 229 -7.36 -15.50 4.57
N ASP A 230 -6.53 -16.15 3.76
CA ASP A 230 -6.39 -17.61 3.71
C ASP A 230 -5.38 -18.11 4.75
N SER A 231 -4.25 -17.42 4.89
CA SER A 231 -3.25 -17.64 5.92
C SER A 231 -2.94 -16.34 6.70
N ARG A 232 -2.33 -16.48 7.89
CA ARG A 232 -2.05 -15.35 8.77
C ARG A 232 -0.67 -15.44 9.39
N VAL A 233 0.03 -14.31 9.42
CA VAL A 233 1.23 -14.09 10.23
C VAL A 233 0.89 -13.04 11.27
N ILE A 234 1.10 -13.35 12.55
CA ILE A 234 0.89 -12.37 13.61
C ILE A 234 2.17 -11.55 13.76
N ALA A 235 2.04 -10.23 13.60
CA ALA A 235 3.13 -9.28 13.76
C ALA A 235 3.13 -8.67 15.18
N GLY A 236 4.23 -8.03 15.52
CA GLY A 236 4.49 -7.52 16.87
C GLY A 236 4.78 -8.63 17.88
N ASP A 237 5.01 -9.86 17.43
CA ASP A 237 5.43 -10.92 18.33
C ASP A 237 6.90 -10.72 18.72
N THR A 238 7.19 -10.87 20.00
CA THR A 238 8.52 -10.60 20.57
C THR A 238 8.99 -11.83 21.33
N LEU A 239 10.27 -11.94 21.67
CA LEU A 239 10.81 -13.10 22.42
C LEU A 239 10.08 -13.37 23.75
N ASP A 240 9.52 -12.34 24.38
CA ASP A 240 8.70 -12.43 25.60
C ASP A 240 7.18 -12.32 25.29
N GLY A 241 6.82 -12.45 24.02
CA GLY A 241 5.47 -12.39 23.51
C GLY A 241 4.66 -13.63 23.90
N PRO A 242 3.33 -13.56 23.79
CA PRO A 242 2.46 -14.66 24.17
C PRO A 242 2.44 -15.82 23.15
N MET A 243 3.24 -15.79 22.09
CA MET A 243 3.28 -16.83 21.04
C MET A 243 4.66 -17.47 20.87
#